data_AF-A0A9E0SG56-F1
#
_entry.id   AF-A0A9E0SG56-F1
#
_cell.length_a   1.000
_cell.length_b   1.000
_cell.length_c   1.000
_cell.angle_alpha   90.00
_cell.angle_beta   90.00
_cell.angle_gamma   90.00
#
_symmetry.space_group_name_H-M   'P 1'
#
loop_
_entity.id
_entity.type
_entity.pdbx_description
1 polymer ?
#
loop_
_entity_poly.entity_id
_entity_poly.type
_entity_poly.pdbx_seq_one_letter_code
_entity_poly.pdbx_strand_id
1 'polypeptide(L)' 'YRAPATARPLRFPDDEQTPDYWDFLYFSFTIAVAAQTSDVTVNTRSMRKAVLAQSVLSFLFNAAILGMSVNIAAGLM' A
#
# COMPACT_ATOMS: atom_id res chain seq x y z
N TYR A 1 -8.36 1.45 -16.72
CA TYR A 1 -9.26 2.15 -15.78
C TYR A 1 -10.39 2.83 -16.58
N ARG A 2 -11.40 2.06 -17.04
CA ARG A 2 -12.47 2.56 -17.94
C ARG A 2 -13.88 2.50 -17.34
N ALA A 3 -13.99 2.24 -16.03
CA ALA A 3 -15.27 2.21 -15.32
C ALA A 3 -15.79 3.62 -15.05
N PRO A 4 -17.13 3.83 -14.97
CA PRO A 4 -17.71 5.11 -14.56
C PRO A 4 -17.18 5.52 -13.18
N ALA A 5 -17.08 6.85 -12.94
CA ALA A 5 -16.41 7.41 -11.76
C ALA A 5 -16.90 6.81 -10.43
N THR A 6 -18.19 6.49 -10.34
CA THR A 6 -18.83 5.90 -9.16
C THR A 6 -18.51 4.42 -8.91
N ALA A 7 -18.04 3.69 -9.93
CA ALA A 7 -17.74 2.25 -9.85
C ALA A 7 -16.23 1.93 -9.81
N ARG A 8 -15.37 2.96 -9.81
CA ARG A 8 -13.91 2.77 -9.79
C ARG A 8 -13.45 2.23 -8.43
N PRO A 9 -12.54 1.23 -8.39
CA PRO A 9 -12.13 0.58 -7.15
C PRO A 9 -11.19 1.43 -6.28
N LEU A 10 -10.42 2.32 -6.90
CA LEU A 10 -9.51 3.28 -6.26
C LEU A 10 -9.88 4.67 -6.77
N ARG A 11 -9.92 5.65 -5.88
CA ARG A 11 -10.17 7.06 -6.20
C ARG A 11 -8.92 7.86 -5.86
N PHE A 12 -8.32 8.44 -6.88
CA PHE A 12 -7.11 9.25 -6.76
C PHE A 12 -7.46 10.71 -6.45
N PRO A 13 -6.54 11.50 -5.86
CA PRO A 13 -6.74 12.93 -5.63
C PRO A 13 -7.06 13.68 -6.95
N ASP A 14 -7.69 14.85 -6.82
CA ASP A 14 -8.14 15.71 -7.93
C ASP A 14 -9.15 15.08 -8.92
N ASP A 15 -9.84 14.00 -8.49
CA ASP A 15 -10.74 13.20 -9.35
C ASP A 15 -10.06 12.74 -10.66
N GLU A 16 -8.75 12.47 -10.59
CA GLU A 16 -7.94 11.99 -11.71
C GLU A 16 -8.62 10.79 -12.39
N GLN A 17 -8.93 10.97 -13.67
CA GLN A 17 -9.73 10.02 -14.45
C GLN A 17 -8.86 9.01 -15.19
N THR A 18 -7.59 9.32 -15.35
CA THR A 18 -6.58 8.51 -16.03
C THR A 18 -5.35 8.37 -15.15
N PRO A 19 -5.44 7.68 -13.99
CA PRO A 19 -4.28 7.43 -13.15
C PRO A 19 -3.26 6.60 -13.93
N ASP A 20 -2.02 7.03 -13.87
CA ASP A 20 -0.89 6.38 -14.52
C ASP A 20 -0.31 5.30 -13.61
N TYR A 21 0.59 4.48 -14.18
CA TYR A 21 1.26 3.42 -13.41
C TYR A 21 1.98 3.95 -12.16
N TRP A 22 2.49 5.18 -12.23
CA TRP A 22 3.14 5.86 -11.11
C TRP A 22 2.21 6.13 -9.93
N ASP A 23 0.93 6.43 -10.16
CA ASP A 23 -0.04 6.65 -9.08
C ASP A 23 -0.36 5.36 -8.33
N PHE A 24 -0.46 4.24 -9.07
CA PHE A 24 -0.63 2.91 -8.46
C PHE A 24 0.63 2.47 -7.70
N LEU A 25 1.81 2.81 -8.22
CA LEU A 25 3.08 2.52 -7.56
C LEU A 25 3.23 3.36 -6.28
N TYR A 26 2.93 4.65 -6.34
CA TYR A 26 2.85 5.54 -5.17
C TYR A 26 1.93 4.94 -4.10
N PHE A 27 0.68 4.60 -4.47
CA PHE A 27 -0.28 3.97 -3.58
C PHE A 27 0.27 2.68 -2.92
N SER A 28 0.81 1.77 -3.73
CA SER A 28 1.31 0.47 -3.25
C SER A 28 2.54 0.61 -2.36
N PHE A 29 3.44 1.53 -2.71
CA PHE A 29 4.68 1.78 -1.98
C PHE A 29 4.41 2.45 -0.64
N THR A 30 3.49 3.41 -0.58
CA THR A 30 3.06 4.05 0.66
C THR A 30 2.50 3.03 1.66
N ILE A 31 1.70 2.05 1.19
CA ILE A 31 1.27 0.92 2.01
C ILE A 31 2.47 0.08 2.49
N ALA A 32 3.44 -0.17 1.61
CA ALA A 32 4.58 -1.04 1.90
C ALA A 32 5.56 -0.47 2.92
N VAL A 33 5.81 0.83 2.86
CA VAL A 33 6.74 1.54 3.76
C VAL A 33 6.11 1.76 5.14
N ALA A 34 4.81 1.47 5.32
CA ALA A 34 4.03 1.82 6.51
C ALA A 34 4.05 3.34 6.83
N ALA A 35 4.49 4.17 5.87
CA ALA A 35 4.57 5.61 6.00
C ALA A 35 3.27 6.25 5.53
N GLN A 36 2.31 6.31 6.44
CA GLN A 36 1.14 7.19 6.40
C GLN A 36 0.11 6.93 5.28
N THR A 37 -1.08 7.51 5.49
CA THR A 37 -2.28 7.43 4.65
C THR A 37 -1.98 7.85 3.22
N SER A 38 -2.18 6.96 2.24
CA SER A 38 -2.19 7.40 0.85
C SER A 38 -3.40 8.31 0.62
N ASP A 39 -3.26 9.40 -0.13
CA ASP A 39 -4.37 10.25 -0.56
C ASP A 39 -5.38 9.52 -1.48
N VAL A 40 -5.07 8.27 -1.85
CA VAL A 40 -5.91 7.39 -2.64
C VAL A 40 -6.92 6.66 -1.75
N THR A 41 -8.20 6.81 -2.08
CA THR A 41 -9.31 6.19 -1.34
C THR A 41 -9.75 4.87 -1.98
N VAL A 42 -9.93 3.83 -1.16
CA VAL A 42 -10.38 2.51 -1.61
C VAL A 42 -11.91 2.41 -1.57
N ASN A 43 -12.55 2.40 -2.74
CA ASN A 43 -14.01 2.51 -2.85
C ASN A 43 -14.74 1.16 -2.83
N THR A 44 -14.12 0.07 -3.32
CA THR A 44 -14.76 -1.25 -3.43
C THR A 44 -14.34 -2.26 -2.35
N ARG A 45 -15.26 -3.15 -1.94
CA ARG A 45 -14.97 -4.22 -0.96
C ARG A 45 -13.83 -5.14 -1.41
N SER A 46 -13.79 -5.52 -2.68
CA SER A 46 -12.74 -6.40 -3.21
C SER A 46 -11.36 -5.75 -3.11
N MET A 47 -11.25 -4.47 -3.43
CA MET A 47 -9.99 -3.73 -3.31
C MET A 47 -9.57 -3.56 -1.85
N ARG A 48 -10.51 -3.37 -0.92
CA ARG A 48 -10.20 -3.35 0.53
C ARG A 48 -9.54 -4.65 1.00
N LYS A 49 -9.99 -5.82 0.51
CA LYS A 49 -9.35 -7.11 0.86
C LYS A 49 -7.93 -7.20 0.30
N ALA A 50 -7.69 -6.73 -0.91
CA ALA A 50 -6.35 -6.71 -1.51
C ALA A 50 -5.40 -5.78 -0.75
N VAL A 51 -5.87 -4.56 -0.42
CA VAL A 51 -5.11 -3.58 0.35
C VAL A 51 -4.79 -4.09 1.76
N LEU A 52 -5.75 -4.75 2.41
CA LEU A 52 -5.52 -5.39 3.71
C LEU A 52 -4.46 -6.49 3.61
N ALA A 53 -4.53 -7.36 2.60
CA ALA A 53 -3.54 -8.41 2.38
C ALA A 53 -2.13 -7.84 2.16
N GLN A 54 -2.02 -6.78 1.34
CA GLN A 54 -0.74 -6.10 1.12
C GLN A 54 -0.22 -5.44 2.40
N SER A 55 -1.09 -4.77 3.17
CA SER A 55 -0.71 -4.14 4.44
C SER A 55 -0.20 -5.15 5.45
N VAL A 56 -0.86 -6.31 5.58
CA VAL A 56 -0.42 -7.40 6.47
C VAL A 56 0.92 -7.97 6.02
N LEU A 57 1.10 -8.19 4.72
CA LEU A 57 2.37 -8.68 4.17
C LEU A 57 3.52 -7.69 4.42
N SER A 58 3.27 -6.41 4.19
CA SER A 58 4.24 -5.33 4.43
C SER A 58 4.59 -5.21 5.92
N PHE A 59 3.61 -5.35 6.82
CA PHE A 59 3.87 -5.40 8.25
C PHE A 59 4.79 -6.56 8.63
N LEU A 60 4.49 -7.78 8.15
CA LEU A 60 5.32 -8.96 8.43
C LEU A 60 6.73 -8.82 7.85
N PHE A 61 6.87 -8.26 6.66
CA PHE A 61 8.17 -8.00 6.03
C PHE A 61 9.01 -7.02 6.87
N ASN A 62 8.43 -5.88 7.27
CA ASN A 62 9.11 -4.92 8.14
C ASN A 62 9.46 -5.53 9.51
N ALA A 63 8.56 -6.31 10.11
CA ALA A 63 8.80 -6.99 11.38
C ALA A 63 9.93 -8.04 11.27
N ALA A 64 9.99 -8.78 10.17
CA ALA A 64 11.05 -9.75 9.90
C ALA A 64 12.41 -9.05 9.73
N ILE A 65 12.46 -7.94 8.99
CA ILE A 65 13.67 -7.12 8.86
C ILE A 65 14.13 -6.65 10.24
N LEU A 66 13.23 -6.07 11.05
CA LEU A 66 13.55 -5.62 12.40
C LEU A 66 14.08 -6.77 13.27
N GLY A 67 13.43 -7.94 13.25
CA GLY A 67 13.88 -9.12 13.99
C GLY A 67 15.27 -9.60 13.56
N MET A 68 15.52 -9.63 12.25
CA MET A 68 16.82 -10.01 11.70
C MET A 68 17.91 -8.97 12.03
N SER A 69 17.59 -7.68 11.94
CA SER A 69 18.48 -6.58 12.34
C SER A 69 18.85 -6.68 13.81
N VAL A 70 17.90 -6.98 14.71
CA VAL A 70 18.18 -7.19 16.13
C VAL A 70 19.07 -8.41 16.35
N ASN A 71 18.82 -9.52 15.64
CA ASN A 71 19.65 -10.72 15.76
C ASN A 71 21.10 -10.47 15.30
N ILE A 72 21.28 -9.75 14.19
CA ILE A 72 22.59 -9.34 13.69
C ILE A 72 23.29 -8.39 14.68
N ALA A 73 22.58 -7.39 15.20
CA ALA A 73 23.13 -6.45 16.17
C ALA A 73 23.55 -7.14 17.48
N ALA A 74 22.76 -8.08 17.97
CA ALA A 74 23.06 -8.86 19.17
C ALA A 74 24.23 -9.83 18.96
N GLY A 75 24.44 -10.35 17.74
CA GLY A 75 25.58 -11.21 17.41
C GLY A 75 26.90 -10.46 17.18
N LEU A 76 26.85 -9.13 17.02
CA LEU A 76 28.04 -8.28 16.83
C LEU A 76 28.56 -7.67 18.15
N MET A 77 27.78 -7.76 19.23
CA MET A 77 28.11 -7.28 20.58
C MET A 77 28.63 -8.42 21.44
#